data_AF-A0A2H1IAA5-F1
#
_entry.id   AF-A0A2H1IAA5-F1
#
_cell.length_a   1.000
_cell.length_b   1.000
_cell.length_c   1.000
_cell.angle_alpha   90.00
_cell.angle_beta   90.00
_cell.angle_gamma   90.00
#
_symmetry.space_group_name_H-M   'P 1'
#
loop_
_entity.id
_entity.type
_entity.pdbx_description
1 polymer ?
#
loop_
_entity_poly.entity_id
_entity_poly.type
_entity_poly.pdbx_seq_one_letter_code
_entity_poly.pdbx_strand_id
1 'polypeptide(L)'
;MNGAQTSDTEDNPHREDDQSSEHSRSSEATGLRVREAIRRSGLKQRKIAAAIGIDETKLSKALSGRRRFTADELLGVATATGVTVRWLLGDESQVSAPPPNTATVPDSDEDANPKRSIAEAAWTLFGRHGFDAVRIADIAAASGVSAPSIHYYFANKSDLFDAALDYSVKLAFDRQIAWLDEIADPAQRLERLLKLQSPLGRTERGEWSIWLQTWARLSLEDSTLSNYPLSYERWSKTVQTTIEEGQRTGRFRSGDPRAMADELTSLLDGLGIKVLTGVMDTDTFAQRLRTYLDRSIRHPSPAPATPTTTASSTTPERPTETTSMPATNTDQSKESS
;
A
#
# COMPACT_ATOMS: atom_id res chain seq x y z
N MET A 1 -0.70 -82.99 16.95
CA MET A 1 -2.04 -82.98 16.34
C MET A 1 -2.56 -81.55 16.39
N ASN A 2 -2.89 -80.99 15.22
CA ASN A 2 -3.78 -79.84 14.91
C ASN A 2 -3.74 -78.59 15.81
N GLY A 3 -3.70 -77.35 15.31
CA GLY A 3 -3.94 -76.81 13.98
C GLY A 3 -4.58 -75.41 14.11
N ALA A 4 -4.27 -74.54 13.14
CA ALA A 4 -4.95 -73.29 12.77
C ALA A 4 -4.78 -72.03 13.67
N GLN A 5 -4.01 -71.07 13.16
CA GLN A 5 -4.46 -69.68 13.04
C GLN A 5 -3.77 -69.01 11.85
N THR A 6 -4.55 -68.84 10.78
CA THR A 6 -4.25 -68.11 9.56
C THR A 6 -4.45 -66.62 9.79
N SER A 7 -3.45 -65.80 9.45
CA SER A 7 -3.57 -64.35 9.29
C SER A 7 -3.29 -64.06 7.82
N ASP A 8 -4.34 -64.13 6.99
CA ASP A 8 -4.30 -63.59 5.63
C ASP A 8 -4.73 -62.13 5.66
N THR A 9 -3.77 -61.26 5.34
CA THR A 9 -3.98 -59.85 5.03
C THR A 9 -4.52 -59.79 3.60
N GLU A 10 -5.82 -59.53 3.42
CA GLU A 10 -6.40 -59.23 2.11
C GLU A 10 -5.88 -57.88 1.59
N ASP A 11 -5.10 -57.97 0.53
CA ASP A 11 -4.65 -56.89 -0.34
C ASP A 11 -5.84 -56.41 -1.20
N ASN A 12 -6.19 -55.11 -1.13
CA ASN A 12 -7.33 -54.54 -1.83
C ASN A 12 -6.87 -53.68 -3.03
N PRO A 13 -7.04 -54.14 -4.29
CA PRO A 13 -6.48 -53.49 -5.48
C PRO A 13 -7.34 -52.34 -6.05
N HIS A 14 -8.37 -51.86 -5.35
CA HIS A 14 -9.35 -50.91 -5.91
C HIS A 14 -9.13 -49.41 -5.62
N ARG A 15 -7.95 -48.98 -5.13
CA ARG A 15 -7.71 -47.56 -4.77
C ARG A 15 -6.97 -46.70 -5.81
N GLU A 16 -6.36 -47.28 -6.84
CA GLU A 16 -5.50 -46.53 -7.79
C GLU A 16 -6.25 -45.98 -9.02
N ASP A 17 -7.33 -46.62 -9.47
CA ASP A 17 -8.05 -46.20 -10.68
C ASP A 17 -8.97 -44.98 -10.48
N ASP A 18 -9.53 -44.79 -9.28
CA ASP A 18 -10.46 -43.70 -9.00
C ASP A 18 -9.73 -42.33 -8.94
N GLN A 19 -8.53 -42.32 -8.35
CA GLN A 19 -7.69 -41.13 -8.25
C GLN A 19 -7.29 -40.63 -9.65
N SER A 20 -6.88 -41.51 -10.55
CA SER A 20 -6.45 -41.10 -11.90
C SER A 20 -7.57 -40.39 -12.70
N SER A 21 -8.84 -40.76 -12.47
CA SER A 21 -10.00 -40.17 -13.14
C SER A 21 -10.40 -38.79 -12.59
N GLU A 22 -10.22 -38.57 -11.29
CA GLU A 22 -10.48 -37.28 -10.63
C GLU A 22 -9.40 -36.24 -10.94
N HIS A 23 -8.13 -36.67 -10.96
CA HIS A 23 -7.00 -35.79 -11.24
C HIS A 23 -7.00 -35.24 -12.68
N SER A 24 -7.48 -36.04 -13.65
CA SER A 24 -7.63 -35.59 -15.04
C SER A 24 -8.75 -34.54 -15.20
N ARG A 25 -9.90 -34.77 -14.54
CA ARG A 25 -11.03 -33.83 -14.51
C ARG A 25 -10.68 -32.49 -13.85
N SER A 26 -9.88 -32.51 -12.78
CA SER A 26 -9.39 -31.31 -12.08
C SER A 26 -8.43 -30.47 -12.95
N SER A 27 -7.55 -31.13 -13.72
CA SER A 27 -6.61 -30.47 -14.64
C SER A 27 -7.34 -29.77 -15.79
N GLU A 28 -8.35 -30.43 -16.36
CA GLU A 28 -9.17 -29.86 -17.44
C GLU A 28 -10.02 -28.67 -16.97
N ALA A 29 -10.63 -28.77 -15.78
CA ALA A 29 -11.37 -27.67 -15.15
C ALA A 29 -10.47 -26.45 -14.88
N THR A 30 -9.24 -26.67 -14.41
CA THR A 30 -8.24 -25.61 -14.20
C THR A 30 -7.87 -24.94 -15.53
N GLY A 31 -7.64 -25.72 -16.60
CA GLY A 31 -7.35 -25.20 -17.94
C GLY A 31 -8.46 -24.32 -18.52
N LEU A 32 -9.73 -24.66 -18.27
CA LEU A 32 -10.87 -23.83 -18.66
C LEU A 32 -10.92 -22.50 -17.92
N ARG A 33 -10.66 -22.51 -16.60
CA ARG A 33 -10.63 -21.28 -15.77
C ARG A 33 -9.46 -20.37 -16.12
N VAL A 34 -8.28 -20.94 -16.39
CA VAL A 34 -7.14 -20.17 -16.92
C VAL A 34 -7.51 -19.50 -18.25
N ARG A 35 -8.19 -20.22 -19.16
CA ARG A 35 -8.64 -19.65 -20.44
C ARG A 35 -9.63 -18.49 -20.26
N GLU A 36 -10.55 -18.63 -19.30
CA GLU A 36 -11.49 -17.57 -18.91
C GLU A 36 -10.76 -16.33 -18.39
N ALA A 37 -9.79 -16.50 -17.49
CA ALA A 37 -9.00 -15.39 -16.95
C ALA A 37 -8.21 -14.65 -18.04
N ILE A 38 -7.57 -15.38 -18.94
CA ILE A 38 -6.82 -14.78 -20.06
C ILE A 38 -7.77 -13.94 -20.93
N ARG A 39 -8.95 -14.46 -21.28
CA ARG A 39 -9.92 -13.73 -22.09
C ARG A 39 -10.41 -12.45 -21.39
N ARG A 40 -10.74 -12.52 -20.09
CA ARG A 40 -11.21 -11.35 -19.32
C ARG A 40 -10.15 -10.28 -19.18
N SER A 41 -8.88 -10.66 -19.08
CA SER A 41 -7.76 -9.72 -18.99
C SER A 41 -7.48 -8.94 -20.29
N GLY A 42 -8.00 -9.41 -21.43
CA GLY A 42 -7.68 -8.84 -22.75
C GLY A 42 -6.24 -9.10 -23.22
N LEU A 43 -5.43 -9.84 -22.46
CA LEU A 43 -4.05 -10.15 -22.80
C LEU A 43 -3.97 -11.26 -23.85
N LYS A 44 -3.06 -11.10 -24.81
CA LYS A 44 -2.75 -12.16 -25.80
C LYS A 44 -2.04 -13.32 -25.12
N GLN A 45 -2.34 -14.55 -25.57
CA GLN A 45 -1.79 -15.79 -25.02
C GLN A 45 -0.25 -15.82 -24.99
N ARG A 46 0.41 -15.28 -26.02
CA ARG A 46 1.87 -15.06 -26.07
C ARG A 46 2.42 -14.23 -24.90
N LYS A 47 1.68 -13.21 -24.45
CA LYS A 47 2.10 -12.36 -23.31
C LYS A 47 2.00 -13.12 -21.99
N ILE A 48 1.02 -14.00 -21.85
CA ILE A 48 0.86 -14.89 -20.69
C ILE A 48 1.95 -15.96 -20.67
N ALA A 49 2.26 -16.56 -21.83
CA ALA A 49 3.33 -17.53 -21.99
C ALA A 49 4.69 -16.94 -21.53
N ALA A 50 4.99 -15.71 -21.98
CA ALA A 50 6.17 -14.97 -21.56
C ALA A 50 6.16 -14.64 -20.06
N ALA A 51 5.01 -14.23 -19.51
CA ALA A 51 4.88 -13.88 -18.09
C ALA A 51 5.12 -15.06 -17.14
N ILE A 52 4.81 -16.29 -17.56
CA ILE A 52 4.99 -17.51 -16.77
C ILE A 52 6.22 -18.33 -17.18
N GLY A 53 7.04 -17.80 -18.11
CA GLY A 53 8.30 -18.42 -18.50
C GLY A 53 8.19 -19.72 -19.29
N ILE A 54 7.09 -19.93 -20.05
CA ILE A 54 6.91 -21.14 -20.87
C ILE A 54 6.59 -20.82 -22.33
N ASP A 55 6.90 -21.77 -23.22
CA ASP A 55 6.56 -21.66 -24.64
C ASP A 55 5.04 -21.72 -24.89
N GLU A 56 4.56 -21.02 -25.92
CA GLU A 56 3.13 -20.94 -26.26
C GLU A 56 2.51 -22.32 -26.57
N THR A 57 3.32 -23.26 -27.08
CA THR A 57 2.92 -24.66 -27.28
C THR A 57 2.71 -25.40 -25.96
N LYS A 58 3.53 -25.15 -24.93
CA LYS A 58 3.36 -25.74 -23.58
C LYS A 58 2.14 -25.15 -22.89
N LEU A 59 1.95 -23.84 -23.02
CA LEU A 59 0.74 -23.16 -22.53
C LEU A 59 -0.52 -23.71 -23.21
N SER A 60 -0.51 -23.93 -24.52
CA SER A 60 -1.66 -24.49 -25.26
C SER A 60 -1.99 -25.93 -24.84
N LYS A 61 -0.96 -26.74 -24.54
CA LYS A 61 -1.15 -28.08 -23.97
C LYS A 61 -1.72 -28.02 -22.55
N ALA A 62 -1.34 -27.03 -21.75
CA ALA A 62 -1.86 -26.86 -20.40
C ALA A 62 -3.32 -26.37 -20.39
N LEU A 63 -3.65 -25.42 -21.27
CA LEU A 63 -5.02 -24.93 -21.46
C LEU A 63 -5.98 -26.00 -21.97
N SER A 64 -5.49 -27.01 -22.70
CA SER A 64 -6.29 -28.14 -23.19
C SER A 64 -6.35 -29.32 -22.22
N GLY A 65 -5.83 -29.18 -21.00
CA GLY A 65 -5.83 -30.22 -19.96
C GLY A 65 -4.80 -31.33 -20.18
N ARG A 66 -4.11 -31.37 -21.33
CA ARG A 66 -3.06 -32.36 -21.66
C ARG A 66 -1.76 -32.18 -20.87
N ARG A 67 -1.64 -31.06 -20.16
CA ARG A 67 -0.52 -30.75 -19.27
C ARG A 67 -1.08 -30.05 -18.03
N ARG A 68 -0.57 -30.41 -16.85
CA ARG A 68 -0.90 -29.69 -15.62
C ARG A 68 -0.09 -28.40 -15.55
N PHE A 69 -0.71 -27.36 -15.03
CA PHE A 69 0.03 -26.17 -14.62
C PHE A 69 0.82 -26.47 -13.34
N THR A 70 2.04 -25.98 -13.25
CA THR A 70 2.77 -25.94 -11.97
C THR A 70 2.19 -24.85 -11.08
N ALA A 71 2.51 -24.88 -9.78
CA ALA A 71 2.10 -23.84 -8.84
C ALA A 71 2.60 -22.45 -9.28
N ASP A 72 3.85 -22.36 -9.73
CA ASP A 72 4.45 -21.11 -10.23
C ASP A 72 3.79 -20.61 -11.50
N GLU A 73 3.40 -21.51 -12.40
CA GLU A 73 2.68 -21.13 -13.62
C GLU A 73 1.27 -20.63 -13.32
N LEU A 74 0.55 -21.27 -12.38
CA LEU A 74 -0.75 -20.78 -11.92
C LEU A 74 -0.62 -19.42 -11.23
N LEU A 75 0.40 -19.23 -10.42
CA LEU A 75 0.69 -17.96 -9.76
C LEU A 75 1.04 -16.86 -10.77
N GLY A 76 1.84 -17.19 -11.79
CA GLY A 76 2.18 -16.27 -12.87
C GLY A 76 0.97 -15.89 -13.71
N VAL A 77 0.10 -16.86 -14.04
CA VAL A 77 -1.18 -16.60 -14.73
C VAL A 77 -2.07 -15.70 -13.88
N ALA A 78 -2.25 -16.03 -12.60
CA ALA A 78 -3.04 -15.28 -11.63
C ALA A 78 -2.57 -13.82 -11.55
N THR A 79 -1.25 -13.63 -11.40
CA THR A 79 -0.60 -12.31 -11.35
C THR A 79 -0.81 -11.52 -12.64
N ALA A 80 -0.64 -12.16 -13.81
CA ALA A 80 -0.79 -11.50 -15.10
C ALA A 80 -2.24 -11.14 -15.44
N THR A 81 -3.21 -11.94 -14.98
CA THR A 81 -4.63 -11.79 -15.34
C THR A 81 -5.48 -11.12 -14.24
N GLY A 82 -4.91 -10.91 -13.05
CA GLY A 82 -5.60 -10.25 -11.93
C GLY A 82 -6.61 -11.12 -11.19
N VAL A 83 -6.56 -12.45 -11.36
CA VAL A 83 -7.39 -13.42 -10.61
C VAL A 83 -6.55 -14.13 -9.54
N THR A 84 -7.18 -14.87 -8.63
CA THR A 84 -6.46 -15.65 -7.61
C THR A 84 -6.15 -17.07 -8.10
N VAL A 85 -5.07 -17.67 -7.59
CA VAL A 85 -4.74 -19.08 -7.86
C VAL A 85 -5.87 -20.01 -7.38
N ARG A 86 -6.51 -19.67 -6.25
CA ARG A 86 -7.65 -20.43 -5.71
C ARG A 86 -8.87 -20.42 -6.65
N TRP A 87 -9.12 -19.29 -7.32
CA TRP A 87 -10.15 -19.21 -8.34
C TRP A 87 -9.83 -20.07 -9.58
N LEU A 88 -8.55 -20.12 -10.00
CA LEU A 88 -8.11 -20.98 -11.10
C LEU A 88 -8.29 -22.47 -10.78
N LEU A 89 -8.13 -22.85 -9.52
CA LEU A 89 -8.26 -24.24 -9.03
C LEU A 89 -9.70 -24.68 -8.75
N GLY A 90 -10.68 -23.76 -8.81
CA GLY A 90 -12.10 -24.11 -8.82
C GLY A 90 -12.86 -23.98 -7.50
N ASP A 91 -12.28 -23.35 -6.48
CA ASP A 91 -12.96 -23.10 -5.21
C ASP A 91 -13.85 -21.83 -5.33
N GLU A 92 -15.15 -22.04 -5.52
CA GLU A 92 -16.14 -21.00 -5.79
C GLU A 92 -16.56 -20.25 -4.52
N SER A 93 -15.78 -19.24 -4.14
CA SER A 93 -16.24 -18.20 -3.23
C SER A 93 -15.93 -16.81 -3.80
N GLN A 94 -16.99 -16.22 -4.36
CA GLN A 94 -17.25 -14.83 -4.74
C GLN A 94 -16.20 -14.02 -5.53
N VAL A 95 -16.65 -13.57 -6.70
CA VAL A 95 -16.03 -12.52 -7.51
C VAL A 95 -16.23 -11.17 -6.81
N SER A 96 -15.20 -10.71 -6.12
CA SER A 96 -14.91 -9.30 -5.85
C SER A 96 -13.40 -9.22 -5.67
N ALA A 97 -12.71 -8.36 -6.41
CA ALA A 97 -11.26 -8.31 -6.38
C ALA A 97 -10.77 -7.22 -5.40
N PRO A 98 -10.29 -7.58 -4.21
CA PRO A 98 -9.28 -6.79 -3.49
C PRO A 98 -7.87 -7.32 -3.87
N PRO A 99 -6.86 -6.46 -4.09
CA PRO A 99 -5.48 -6.92 -4.22
C PRO A 99 -4.89 -7.28 -2.84
N PRO A 100 -3.86 -8.16 -2.80
CA PRO A 100 -3.79 -9.21 -1.80
C PRO A 100 -3.07 -8.78 -0.52
N ASN A 101 -3.71 -9.07 0.61
CA ASN A 101 -3.04 -9.34 1.88
C ASN A 101 -2.98 -10.87 2.05
N THR A 102 -1.88 -11.42 2.57
CA THR A 102 -1.85 -12.81 3.05
C THR A 102 -1.42 -12.84 4.51
N ALA A 103 -2.37 -13.21 5.36
CA ALA A 103 -2.14 -13.59 6.74
C ALA A 103 -1.66 -15.06 6.85
N THR A 104 -0.85 -15.27 7.88
CA THR A 104 -0.28 -16.48 8.51
C THR A 104 -1.12 -17.76 8.57
N VAL A 105 -0.45 -18.92 8.36
CA VAL A 105 -0.55 -20.16 9.19
C VAL A 105 0.83 -20.92 9.11
N PRO A 106 1.13 -21.92 9.98
CA PRO A 106 2.25 -21.92 10.92
C PRO A 106 3.50 -22.70 10.44
N ASP A 107 4.63 -22.29 11.02
CA ASP A 107 5.94 -22.96 11.18
C ASP A 107 6.15 -24.34 10.50
N SER A 108 6.80 -24.34 9.34
CA SER A 108 7.91 -25.25 8.97
C SER A 108 8.44 -24.91 7.57
N ASP A 109 9.74 -24.60 7.51
CA ASP A 109 10.64 -24.50 6.34
C ASP A 109 10.76 -23.14 5.62
N GLU A 110 11.67 -22.35 6.17
CA GLU A 110 12.48 -21.33 5.53
C GLU A 110 13.12 -21.84 4.23
N ASP A 111 12.61 -21.44 3.06
CA ASP A 111 13.45 -21.28 1.87
C ASP A 111 12.91 -20.15 0.98
N ALA A 112 13.68 -19.07 0.96
CA ALA A 112 13.37 -17.78 0.38
C ALA A 112 13.12 -17.86 -1.13
N ASN A 113 12.13 -17.11 -1.63
CA ASN A 113 12.08 -16.78 -3.06
C ASN A 113 13.38 -15.99 -3.42
N PRO A 114 14.32 -16.55 -4.21
CA PRO A 114 15.62 -15.93 -4.42
C PRO A 114 15.51 -14.56 -5.12
N LYS A 115 14.46 -14.37 -5.94
CA LYS A 115 14.19 -13.08 -6.58
C LYS A 115 13.83 -12.00 -5.55
N ARG A 116 13.13 -12.38 -4.48
CA ARG A 116 12.75 -11.47 -3.38
C ARG A 116 13.96 -11.10 -2.53
N SER A 117 14.81 -12.07 -2.16
CA SER A 117 16.00 -11.79 -1.35
C SER A 117 17.01 -10.91 -2.10
N ILE A 118 17.16 -11.11 -3.42
CA ILE A 118 17.97 -10.24 -4.27
C ILE A 118 17.40 -8.81 -4.30
N ALA A 119 16.09 -8.65 -4.49
CA ALA A 119 15.44 -7.33 -4.51
C ALA A 119 15.55 -6.59 -3.16
N GLU A 120 15.44 -7.31 -2.04
CA GLU A 120 15.61 -6.76 -0.69
C GLU A 120 17.05 -6.30 -0.41
N ALA A 121 18.03 -7.12 -0.80
CA ALA A 121 19.45 -6.76 -0.69
C ALA A 121 19.78 -5.55 -1.57
N ALA A 122 19.25 -5.52 -2.80
CA ALA A 122 19.40 -4.41 -3.73
C ALA A 122 18.79 -3.13 -3.16
N TRP A 123 17.55 -3.19 -2.64
CA TRP A 123 16.90 -2.07 -1.95
C TRP A 123 17.78 -1.50 -0.85
N THR A 124 18.29 -2.35 0.04
CA THR A 124 19.13 -1.90 1.16
C THR A 124 20.41 -1.22 0.69
N LEU A 125 21.09 -1.81 -0.32
CA LEU A 125 22.35 -1.28 -0.83
C LEU A 125 22.15 0.02 -1.62
N PHE A 126 21.15 0.08 -2.50
CA PHE A 126 20.84 1.29 -3.28
C PHE A 126 20.42 2.45 -2.38
N GLY A 127 19.67 2.19 -1.31
CA GLY A 127 19.25 3.25 -0.38
C GLY A 127 20.39 3.81 0.46
N ARG A 128 21.43 3.01 0.71
CA ARG A 128 22.60 3.42 1.51
C ARG A 128 23.72 4.03 0.68
N HIS A 129 23.97 3.48 -0.50
CA HIS A 129 25.17 3.80 -1.28
C HIS A 129 24.84 4.48 -2.62
N GLY A 130 23.58 4.49 -3.03
CA GLY A 130 23.14 5.04 -4.31
C GLY A 130 23.27 4.03 -5.45
N PHE A 131 22.44 4.21 -6.48
CA PHE A 131 22.39 3.36 -7.66
C PHE A 131 23.77 3.20 -8.28
N ASP A 132 24.46 4.28 -8.62
CA ASP A 132 25.73 4.24 -9.35
C ASP A 132 26.85 3.49 -8.61
N ALA A 133 26.95 3.67 -7.29
CA ALA A 133 28.05 3.12 -6.50
C ALA A 133 27.94 1.61 -6.25
N VAL A 134 26.72 1.06 -6.25
CA VAL A 134 26.47 -0.37 -5.94
C VAL A 134 26.76 -1.24 -7.17
N ARG A 135 27.57 -2.29 -7.03
CA ARG A 135 27.82 -3.27 -8.09
C ARG A 135 26.91 -4.48 -7.93
N ILE A 136 26.64 -5.18 -9.05
CA ILE A 136 25.90 -6.46 -9.03
C ILE A 136 26.58 -7.48 -8.11
N ALA A 137 27.91 -7.48 -8.06
CA ALA A 137 28.68 -8.34 -7.15
C ALA A 137 28.41 -8.06 -5.67
N ASP A 138 28.21 -6.78 -5.30
CA ASP A 138 27.90 -6.40 -3.91
C ASP A 138 26.52 -6.93 -3.50
N ILE A 139 25.55 -6.86 -4.42
CA ILE A 139 24.19 -7.38 -4.21
C ILE A 139 24.20 -8.91 -4.13
N ALA A 140 24.98 -9.58 -4.99
CA ALA A 140 25.12 -11.04 -4.98
C ALA A 140 25.66 -11.52 -3.62
N ALA A 141 26.74 -10.89 -3.15
CA ALA A 141 27.31 -11.17 -1.84
C ALA A 141 26.30 -10.94 -0.70
N ALA A 142 25.54 -9.83 -0.74
CA ALA A 142 24.57 -9.50 0.29
C ALA A 142 23.32 -10.40 0.29
N SER A 143 22.94 -10.97 -0.85
CA SER A 143 21.76 -11.85 -0.99
C SER A 143 22.10 -13.34 -0.92
N GLY A 144 23.37 -13.70 -0.76
CA GLY A 144 23.81 -15.09 -0.67
C GLY A 144 23.73 -15.87 -1.99
N VAL A 145 23.65 -15.18 -3.13
CA VAL A 145 23.60 -15.79 -4.46
C VAL A 145 24.85 -15.46 -5.29
N SER A 146 25.03 -16.16 -6.41
CA SER A 146 26.11 -15.84 -7.35
C SER A 146 25.74 -14.66 -8.26
N ALA A 147 26.72 -13.90 -8.75
CA ALA A 147 26.46 -12.83 -9.72
C ALA A 147 25.76 -13.33 -11.00
N PRO A 148 26.12 -14.50 -11.58
CA PRO A 148 25.33 -15.11 -12.66
C PRO A 148 23.86 -15.38 -12.30
N SER A 149 23.57 -15.74 -11.06
CA SER A 149 22.19 -15.95 -10.59
C SER A 149 21.37 -14.66 -10.60
N ILE A 150 21.99 -13.49 -10.36
CA ILE A 150 21.29 -12.20 -10.50
C ILE A 150 20.91 -11.97 -11.96
N HIS A 151 21.82 -12.21 -12.90
CA HIS A 151 21.57 -12.04 -14.33
C HIS A 151 20.51 -13.01 -14.89
N TYR A 152 20.27 -14.13 -14.20
CA TYR A 152 19.16 -15.02 -14.51
C TYR A 152 17.79 -14.38 -14.23
N TYR A 153 17.67 -13.59 -13.16
CA TYR A 153 16.41 -12.96 -12.75
C TYR A 153 16.21 -11.53 -13.29
N PHE A 154 17.31 -10.82 -13.54
CA PHE A 154 17.31 -9.40 -13.91
C PHE A 154 18.27 -9.19 -15.08
N ALA A 155 17.79 -8.70 -16.23
CA ALA A 155 18.62 -8.59 -17.42
C ALA A 155 19.71 -7.54 -17.25
N ASN A 156 19.42 -6.48 -16.49
CA ASN A 156 20.36 -5.41 -16.20
C ASN A 156 20.14 -4.83 -14.79
N LYS A 157 21.02 -3.90 -14.39
CA LYS A 157 20.99 -3.25 -13.06
C LYS A 157 19.77 -2.34 -12.86
N SER A 158 19.23 -1.75 -13.93
CA SER A 158 18.01 -0.94 -13.88
C SER A 158 16.79 -1.83 -13.60
N ASP A 159 16.67 -2.99 -14.23
CA ASP A 159 15.60 -3.96 -13.93
C ASP A 159 15.62 -4.39 -12.46
N LEU A 160 16.82 -4.56 -11.89
CA LEU A 160 16.99 -4.88 -10.48
C LEU A 160 16.62 -3.70 -9.57
N PHE A 161 16.91 -2.47 -9.97
CA PHE A 161 16.49 -1.27 -9.25
C PHE A 161 14.97 -1.10 -9.27
N ASP A 162 14.31 -1.32 -10.41
CA ASP A 162 12.85 -1.30 -10.51
C ASP A 162 12.22 -2.41 -9.65
N ALA A 163 12.81 -3.60 -9.62
CA ALA A 163 12.35 -4.67 -8.74
C ALA A 163 12.55 -4.35 -7.25
N ALA A 164 13.64 -3.66 -6.88
CA ALA A 164 13.86 -3.17 -5.52
C ALA A 164 12.83 -2.09 -5.13
N LEU A 165 12.48 -1.22 -6.08
CA LEU A 165 11.43 -0.22 -5.89
C LEU A 165 10.06 -0.89 -5.68
N ASP A 166 9.70 -1.85 -6.52
CA ASP A 166 8.46 -2.63 -6.39
C ASP A 166 8.39 -3.37 -5.05
N TYR A 167 9.52 -3.95 -4.59
CA TYR A 167 9.62 -4.57 -3.27
C TYR A 167 9.31 -3.56 -2.15
N SER A 168 9.85 -2.35 -2.22
CA SER A 168 9.62 -1.32 -1.21
C SER A 168 8.20 -0.77 -1.23
N VAL A 169 7.65 -0.50 -2.42
CA VAL A 169 6.24 -0.09 -2.57
C VAL A 169 5.33 -1.15 -1.96
N LYS A 170 5.62 -2.43 -2.20
CA LYS A 170 4.87 -3.52 -1.58
C LYS A 170 4.99 -3.50 -0.05
N LEU A 171 6.19 -3.36 0.49
CA LEU A 171 6.40 -3.30 1.94
C LEU A 171 5.69 -2.10 2.59
N ALA A 172 5.76 -0.92 1.96
CA ALA A 172 5.05 0.27 2.40
C ALA A 172 3.53 0.09 2.34
N PHE A 173 3.03 -0.58 1.30
CA PHE A 173 1.61 -0.89 1.14
C PHE A 173 1.12 -1.95 2.14
N ASP A 174 1.90 -3.00 2.41
CA ASP A 174 1.59 -4.01 3.43
C ASP A 174 1.51 -3.36 4.83
N ARG A 175 2.42 -2.43 5.14
CA ARG A 175 2.36 -1.58 6.36
C ARG A 175 1.12 -0.68 6.40
N GLN A 176 0.61 -0.25 5.24
CA GLN A 176 -0.59 0.57 5.15
C GLN A 176 -1.85 -0.27 5.37
N ILE A 177 -2.03 -1.39 4.65
CA ILE A 177 -3.21 -2.26 4.75
C ILE A 177 -3.38 -2.80 6.16
N ALA A 178 -2.31 -3.27 6.80
CA ALA A 178 -2.41 -3.94 8.10
C ALA A 178 -3.02 -3.08 9.21
N TRP A 179 -3.13 -1.75 9.04
CA TRP A 179 -3.54 -0.83 10.10
C TRP A 179 -4.59 0.20 9.68
N LEU A 180 -4.71 0.56 8.41
CA LEU A 180 -5.62 1.64 7.99
C LEU A 180 -7.10 1.25 8.09
N ASP A 181 -7.42 -0.03 7.90
CA ASP A 181 -8.78 -0.55 8.04
C ASP A 181 -9.29 -0.47 9.48
N GLU A 182 -8.38 -0.38 10.47
CA GLU A 182 -8.72 -0.28 11.89
C GLU A 182 -8.94 1.18 12.35
N ILE A 183 -8.45 2.17 11.61
CA ILE A 183 -8.54 3.58 12.00
C ILE A 183 -9.82 4.19 11.43
N ALA A 184 -10.85 4.35 12.26
CA ALA A 184 -12.13 4.91 11.84
C ALA A 184 -12.08 6.42 11.51
N ASP A 185 -11.31 7.21 12.26
CA ASP A 185 -11.24 8.68 12.09
C ASP A 185 -10.37 9.06 10.87
N PRO A 186 -10.94 9.72 9.84
CA PRO A 186 -10.20 10.13 8.64
C PRO A 186 -9.03 11.07 8.93
N ALA A 187 -9.13 11.90 9.98
CA ALA A 187 -8.03 12.79 10.38
C ALA A 187 -6.82 11.99 10.88
N GLN A 188 -7.06 10.99 11.72
CA GLN A 188 -6.01 10.11 12.21
C GLN A 188 -5.45 9.24 11.09
N ARG A 189 -6.31 8.73 10.20
CA ARG A 189 -5.91 7.95 9.03
C ARG A 189 -4.95 8.76 8.14
N LEU A 190 -5.29 10.01 7.84
CA LEU A 190 -4.45 10.90 7.04
C LEU A 190 -3.11 11.22 7.72
N GLU A 191 -3.10 11.55 9.01
CA GLU A 191 -1.86 11.78 9.76
C GLU A 191 -0.91 10.58 9.70
N ARG A 192 -1.47 9.36 9.81
CA ARG A 192 -0.70 8.13 9.73
C ARG A 192 -0.14 7.87 8.33
N LEU A 193 -0.97 8.04 7.29
CA LEU A 193 -0.53 7.95 5.89
C LEU A 193 0.67 8.87 5.63
N LEU A 194 0.56 10.13 6.06
CA LEU A 194 1.63 11.11 5.88
C LEU A 194 2.89 10.75 6.67
N LYS A 195 2.74 10.26 7.91
CA LYS A 195 3.88 9.83 8.73
C LYS A 195 4.64 8.67 8.09
N LEU A 196 3.93 7.68 7.53
CA LEU A 196 4.55 6.54 6.83
C LEU A 196 5.36 6.99 5.61
N GLN A 197 4.91 8.05 4.94
CA GLN A 197 5.59 8.61 3.78
C GLN A 197 6.59 9.72 4.13
N SER A 198 6.83 10.04 5.41
CA SER A 198 7.72 11.13 5.81
C SER A 198 9.15 10.66 6.12
N PRO A 199 10.21 11.46 5.90
CA PRO A 199 11.60 11.09 6.19
C PRO A 199 11.95 11.18 7.70
N LEU A 200 10.97 10.94 8.57
CA LEU A 200 11.07 11.20 10.01
C LEU A 200 11.77 10.09 10.80
N GLY A 201 11.95 8.90 10.22
CA GLY A 201 12.66 7.80 10.87
C GLY A 201 13.98 7.41 10.16
N ARG A 202 14.73 6.50 10.82
CA ARG A 202 16.07 6.08 10.35
C ARG A 202 16.03 5.11 9.16
N THR A 203 14.97 4.31 9.04
CA THR A 203 14.75 3.42 7.88
C THR A 203 14.27 4.23 6.68
N GLU A 204 13.45 5.24 6.96
CA GLU A 204 12.73 6.12 6.05
C GLU A 204 13.68 6.99 5.22
N ARG A 205 14.87 7.36 5.73
CA ARG A 205 15.89 8.06 4.91
C ARG A 205 16.41 7.21 3.76
N GLY A 206 16.58 5.91 3.96
CA GLY A 206 16.98 4.99 2.89
C GLY A 206 15.89 4.87 1.83
N GLU A 207 14.62 4.81 2.26
CA GLU A 207 13.46 4.76 1.36
C GLU A 207 13.36 6.04 0.53
N TRP A 208 13.48 7.20 1.18
CA TRP A 208 13.47 8.51 0.53
C TRP A 208 14.67 8.76 -0.38
N SER A 209 15.85 8.22 -0.07
CA SER A 209 17.01 8.26 -0.96
C SER A 209 16.71 7.55 -2.28
N ILE A 210 16.02 6.41 -2.25
CA ILE A 210 15.67 5.66 -3.46
C ILE A 210 14.59 6.38 -4.27
N TRP A 211 13.62 7.01 -3.61
CA TRP A 211 12.65 7.87 -4.30
C TRP A 211 13.33 9.03 -5.03
N LEU A 212 14.27 9.72 -4.38
CA LEU A 212 15.02 10.81 -5.00
C LEU A 212 15.85 10.33 -6.22
N GLN A 213 16.51 9.18 -6.09
CA GLN A 213 17.22 8.54 -7.20
C GLN A 213 16.27 8.13 -8.33
N THR A 214 15.08 7.63 -8.00
CA THR A 214 14.03 7.29 -8.97
C THR A 214 13.57 8.53 -9.74
N TRP A 215 13.27 9.64 -9.07
CA TRP A 215 12.88 10.88 -9.73
C TRP A 215 13.98 11.43 -10.64
N ALA A 216 15.23 11.42 -10.17
CA ALA A 216 16.37 11.84 -10.98
C ALA A 216 16.50 10.99 -12.24
N ARG A 217 16.37 9.66 -12.12
CA ARG A 217 16.42 8.74 -13.25
C ARG A 217 15.27 8.94 -14.23
N LEU A 218 14.03 9.00 -13.74
CA LEU A 218 12.84 9.20 -14.58
C LEU A 218 12.77 10.58 -15.24
N SER A 219 13.55 11.55 -14.77
CA SER A 219 13.71 12.84 -15.46
C SER A 219 14.58 12.76 -16.72
N LEU A 220 15.34 11.66 -16.87
CA LEU A 220 16.28 11.43 -17.97
C LEU A 220 15.86 10.25 -18.87
N GLU A 221 15.07 9.32 -18.34
CA GLU A 221 14.62 8.10 -19.02
C GLU A 221 13.14 8.16 -19.44
N ASP A 222 12.72 7.25 -20.32
CA ASP A 222 11.29 7.08 -20.63
C ASP A 222 10.55 6.52 -19.40
N SER A 223 9.71 7.36 -18.80
CA SER A 223 8.93 7.01 -17.61
C SER A 223 8.02 5.80 -17.77
N THR A 224 7.68 5.39 -19.01
CA THR A 224 6.86 4.20 -19.28
C THR A 224 7.58 2.88 -18.95
N LEU A 225 8.90 2.93 -18.77
CA LEU A 225 9.71 1.78 -18.38
C LEU A 225 9.70 1.52 -16.87
N SER A 226 9.09 2.40 -16.07
CA SER A 226 9.01 2.27 -14.63
C SER A 226 7.58 2.12 -14.13
N ASN A 227 7.40 1.36 -13.06
CA ASN A 227 6.13 1.25 -12.34
C ASN A 227 5.84 2.45 -11.42
N TYR A 228 6.74 3.46 -11.40
CA TYR A 228 6.57 4.64 -10.55
C TYR A 228 5.25 5.39 -10.77
N PRO A 229 4.84 5.75 -12.01
CA PRO A 229 3.61 6.53 -12.21
C PRO A 229 2.37 5.82 -11.65
N LEU A 230 2.27 4.50 -11.87
CA LEU A 230 1.17 3.68 -11.33
C LEU A 230 1.20 3.60 -9.81
N SER A 231 2.40 3.50 -9.21
CA SER A 231 2.58 3.45 -7.76
C SER A 231 2.20 4.78 -7.11
N TYR A 232 2.62 5.90 -7.71
CA TYR A 232 2.26 7.24 -7.26
C TYR A 232 0.76 7.52 -7.41
N GLU A 233 0.14 7.10 -8.51
CA GLU A 233 -1.31 7.24 -8.71
C GLU A 233 -2.11 6.50 -7.62
N ARG A 234 -1.71 5.28 -7.27
CA ARG A 234 -2.36 4.51 -6.18
C ARG A 234 -2.22 5.20 -4.82
N TRP A 235 -1.04 5.73 -4.54
CA TRP A 235 -0.79 6.50 -3.33
C TRP A 235 -1.67 7.75 -3.27
N SER A 236 -1.65 8.57 -4.34
CA SER A 236 -2.48 9.77 -4.47
C SER A 236 -3.96 9.45 -4.31
N LYS A 237 -4.43 8.34 -4.90
CA LYS A 237 -5.81 7.87 -4.75
C LYS A 237 -6.16 7.50 -3.31
N THR A 238 -5.24 6.90 -2.56
CA THR A 238 -5.44 6.56 -1.13
C THR A 238 -5.61 7.82 -0.28
N VAL A 239 -4.80 8.85 -0.54
CA VAL A 239 -4.92 10.17 0.09
C VAL A 239 -6.25 10.83 -0.29
N GLN A 240 -6.60 10.83 -1.58
CA GLN A 240 -7.87 11.36 -2.09
C GLN A 240 -9.08 10.72 -1.39
N THR A 241 -9.16 9.39 -1.36
CA THR A 241 -10.28 8.68 -0.71
C THR A 241 -10.38 9.02 0.79
N THR A 242 -9.24 9.22 1.46
CA THR A 242 -9.23 9.65 2.86
C THR A 242 -9.75 11.09 3.02
N ILE A 243 -9.42 11.99 2.08
CA ILE A 243 -9.93 13.36 2.06
C ILE A 243 -11.44 13.37 1.80
N GLU A 244 -11.92 12.61 0.81
CA GLU A 244 -13.35 12.47 0.49
C GLU A 244 -14.16 12.01 1.71
N GLU A 245 -13.66 11.01 2.42
CA GLU A 245 -14.30 10.49 3.63
C GLU A 245 -14.29 11.53 4.78
N GLY A 246 -13.18 12.24 4.97
CA GLY A 246 -13.11 13.32 5.96
C GLY A 246 -14.01 14.51 5.62
N GLN A 247 -14.25 14.80 4.34
CA GLN A 247 -15.23 15.79 3.90
C GLN A 247 -16.66 15.32 4.19
N ARG A 248 -16.97 14.07 3.84
CA ARG A 248 -18.29 13.44 4.09
C ARG A 248 -18.66 13.42 5.57
N THR A 249 -17.68 13.23 6.45
CA THR A 249 -17.85 13.21 7.90
C THR A 249 -17.74 14.60 8.56
N GLY A 250 -17.56 15.66 7.78
CA GLY A 250 -17.43 17.04 8.28
C GLY A 250 -16.12 17.34 9.02
N ARG A 251 -15.14 16.44 8.95
CA ARG A 251 -13.83 16.59 9.59
C ARG A 251 -12.88 17.47 8.79
N PHE A 252 -13.01 17.46 7.46
CA PHE A 252 -12.19 18.23 6.52
C PHE A 252 -13.01 19.30 5.79
N ARG A 253 -12.30 20.31 5.28
CA ARG A 253 -12.88 21.41 4.50
C ARG A 253 -13.42 20.90 3.16
N SER A 254 -14.50 21.51 2.68
CA SER A 254 -14.99 21.29 1.32
C SER A 254 -13.99 21.80 0.27
N GLY A 255 -13.99 21.16 -0.89
CA GLY A 255 -13.08 21.46 -1.99
C GLY A 255 -12.99 20.26 -2.94
N ASP A 256 -12.23 20.40 -4.03
CA ASP A 256 -11.93 19.28 -4.92
C ASP A 256 -10.95 18.31 -4.22
N PRO A 257 -11.38 17.10 -3.83
CA PRO A 257 -10.51 16.17 -3.10
C PRO A 257 -9.30 15.72 -3.91
N ARG A 258 -9.41 15.69 -5.25
CA ARG A 258 -8.30 15.31 -6.12
C ARG A 258 -7.22 16.39 -6.11
N ALA A 259 -7.60 17.65 -6.27
CA ALA A 259 -6.68 18.78 -6.19
C ALA A 259 -6.03 18.88 -4.79
N MET A 260 -6.82 18.71 -3.72
CA MET A 260 -6.31 18.74 -2.35
C MET A 260 -5.30 17.61 -2.07
N ALA A 261 -5.54 16.40 -2.61
CA ALA A 261 -4.61 15.30 -2.51
C ALA A 261 -3.31 15.60 -3.26
N ASP A 262 -3.40 16.08 -4.50
CA ASP A 262 -2.25 16.44 -5.33
C ASP A 262 -1.37 17.54 -4.70
N GLU A 263 -2.00 18.59 -4.16
CA GLU A 263 -1.29 19.65 -3.43
C GLU A 263 -0.60 19.11 -2.16
N LEU A 264 -1.27 18.22 -1.41
CA LEU A 264 -0.74 17.64 -0.19
C LEU A 264 0.45 16.70 -0.47
N THR A 265 0.34 15.83 -1.48
CA THR A 265 1.45 14.92 -1.85
C THR A 265 2.62 15.69 -2.44
N SER A 266 2.36 16.69 -3.28
CA SER A 266 3.41 17.58 -3.82
C SER A 266 4.15 18.35 -2.72
N LEU A 267 3.40 18.86 -1.71
CA LEU A 267 4.01 19.50 -0.55
C LEU A 267 4.88 18.52 0.24
N LEU A 268 4.39 17.30 0.47
CA LEU A 268 5.12 16.27 1.20
C LEU A 268 6.46 15.95 0.51
N ASP A 269 6.44 15.76 -0.81
CA ASP A 269 7.62 15.52 -1.65
C ASP A 269 8.63 16.66 -1.50
N GLY A 270 8.17 17.91 -1.69
CA GLY A 270 9.03 19.08 -1.58
C GLY A 270 9.61 19.31 -0.17
N LEU A 271 8.84 19.04 0.88
CA LEU A 271 9.33 19.10 2.26
C LEU A 271 10.33 17.98 2.54
N GLY A 272 10.09 16.77 2.04
CA GLY A 272 10.98 15.64 2.24
C GLY A 272 12.34 15.82 1.55
N ILE A 273 12.36 16.38 0.33
CA ILE A 273 13.61 16.77 -0.36
C ILE A 273 14.42 17.75 0.50
N LYS A 274 13.76 18.75 1.10
CA LYS A 274 14.45 19.72 1.99
C LYS A 274 15.05 19.03 3.21
N VAL A 275 14.37 18.03 3.78
CA VAL A 275 14.92 17.26 4.90
C VAL A 275 16.12 16.43 4.48
N LEU A 276 16.03 15.70 3.37
CA LEU A 276 17.13 14.86 2.87
C LEU A 276 18.37 15.67 2.51
N THR A 277 18.19 16.85 1.94
CA THR A 277 19.27 17.73 1.50
C THR A 277 19.84 18.59 2.64
N GLY A 278 19.30 18.47 3.86
CA GLY A 278 19.74 19.23 5.04
C GLY A 278 19.28 20.69 5.05
N VAL A 279 18.44 21.11 4.11
CA VAL A 279 17.82 22.44 4.08
C VAL A 279 16.80 22.61 5.22
N MET A 280 16.25 21.52 5.74
CA MET A 280 15.22 21.51 6.77
C MET A 280 15.48 20.39 7.79
N ASP A 281 15.30 20.67 9.07
CA ASP A 281 15.29 19.64 10.11
C ASP A 281 13.91 18.94 10.22
N THR A 282 13.87 17.80 10.91
CA THR A 282 12.65 16.99 11.04
C THR A 282 11.54 17.66 11.85
N ASP A 283 11.88 18.55 12.79
CA ASP A 283 10.90 19.22 13.64
C ASP A 283 10.20 20.34 12.85
N THR A 284 10.98 21.11 12.09
CA THR A 284 10.47 22.09 11.14
C THR A 284 9.60 21.41 10.08
N PHE A 285 10.00 20.26 9.56
CA PHE A 285 9.18 19.46 8.64
C PHE A 285 7.80 19.13 9.25
N ALA A 286 7.79 18.55 10.45
CA ALA A 286 6.57 18.15 11.13
C ALA A 286 5.66 19.36 11.40
N GLN A 287 6.25 20.49 11.81
CA GLN A 287 5.53 21.73 12.02
C GLN A 287 4.89 22.25 10.72
N ARG A 288 5.64 22.29 9.62
CA ARG A 288 5.14 22.79 8.32
C ARG A 288 4.00 21.93 7.78
N LEU A 289 4.14 20.61 7.88
CA LEU A 289 3.09 19.69 7.49
C LEU A 289 1.82 19.91 8.34
N ARG A 290 1.95 20.00 9.66
CA ARG A 290 0.81 20.29 10.56
C ARG A 290 0.13 21.61 10.23
N THR A 291 0.91 22.69 10.04
CA THR A 291 0.38 24.00 9.67
C THR A 291 -0.39 23.95 8.35
N TYR A 292 0.10 23.19 7.36
CA TYR A 292 -0.62 23.01 6.11
C TYR A 292 -1.93 22.25 6.32
N LEU A 293 -1.92 21.15 7.07
CA LEU A 293 -3.14 20.38 7.36
C LEU A 293 -4.19 21.24 8.08
N ASP A 294 -3.81 22.01 9.09
CA ASP A 294 -4.74 22.87 9.84
C ASP A 294 -5.32 24.01 8.96
N ARG A 295 -4.49 24.57 8.06
CA ARG A 295 -4.88 25.66 7.16
C ARG A 295 -5.76 25.20 6.00
N SER A 296 -5.37 24.12 5.34
CA SER A 296 -5.88 23.76 4.01
C SER A 296 -6.79 22.52 4.02
N ILE A 297 -6.63 21.60 4.98
CA ILE A 297 -7.35 20.31 4.97
C ILE A 297 -8.40 20.23 6.07
N ARG A 298 -8.02 20.46 7.32
CA ARG A 298 -8.89 20.26 8.48
C ARG A 298 -9.92 21.37 8.58
N HIS A 299 -11.15 20.99 8.93
CA HIS A 299 -12.13 21.96 9.34
C HIS A 299 -11.66 22.58 10.66
N PRO A 300 -11.66 23.93 10.81
CA PRO A 300 -11.46 24.53 12.12
C PRO A 300 -12.56 23.98 13.03
N SER A 301 -12.18 23.27 14.09
CA SER A 301 -13.17 22.82 15.08
C SER A 301 -13.95 24.05 15.54
N PRO A 302 -15.30 24.00 15.63
CA PRO A 302 -16.00 25.06 16.32
C PRO A 302 -15.40 25.14 17.72
N ALA A 303 -14.94 26.33 18.12
CA ALA A 303 -14.51 26.57 19.49
C ALA A 303 -15.57 25.96 20.43
N PRO A 304 -15.19 25.28 21.52
CA PRO A 304 -16.17 24.74 22.46
C PRO A 304 -17.11 25.88 22.82
N ALA A 305 -18.39 25.71 22.51
CA ALA A 305 -19.40 26.72 22.80
C ALA A 305 -19.27 27.05 24.29
N THR A 306 -18.83 28.29 24.57
CA THR A 306 -18.84 28.83 25.91
C THR A 306 -20.24 28.57 26.45
N PRO A 307 -20.42 27.91 27.60
CA PRO A 307 -21.75 27.68 28.12
C PRO A 307 -22.37 29.05 28.34
N THR A 308 -23.33 29.42 27.48
CA THR A 308 -24.18 30.57 27.69
C THR A 308 -24.90 30.30 29.00
N THR A 309 -24.40 30.92 30.08
CA THR A 309 -25.12 31.02 31.34
C THR A 309 -26.41 31.75 31.04
N THR A 310 -27.47 30.99 30.81
CA THR A 310 -28.84 31.50 30.81
C THR A 310 -29.13 31.89 32.26
N ALA A 311 -28.77 33.12 32.62
CA ALA A 311 -29.24 33.73 33.85
C ALA A 311 -30.75 33.94 33.68
N SER A 312 -31.54 33.06 34.30
CA SER A 312 -32.96 33.30 34.56
C SER A 312 -33.08 34.59 35.37
N SER A 313 -33.44 35.68 34.70
CA SER A 313 -33.88 36.90 35.35
C SER A 313 -35.30 36.68 35.89
N THR A 314 -35.39 36.21 37.13
CA THR A 314 -36.61 36.31 37.93
C THR A 314 -36.77 37.78 38.31
N THR A 315 -37.81 38.41 37.78
CA THR A 315 -38.29 39.75 38.13
C THR A 315 -38.52 39.87 39.65
N PRO A 316 -38.00 40.91 40.32
CA PRO A 316 -38.58 41.38 41.56
C PRO A 316 -39.44 42.63 41.31
N GLU A 317 -40.61 42.63 41.95
CA GLU A 317 -41.58 43.72 42.03
C GLU A 317 -40.96 45.06 42.45
N ARG A 318 -41.55 46.11 41.89
CA ARG A 318 -41.31 47.53 42.17
C ARG A 318 -42.06 47.96 43.43
N PRO A 319 -41.45 48.78 44.30
CA PRO A 319 -42.21 49.72 45.12
C PRO A 319 -42.11 51.13 44.52
N THR A 320 -43.26 51.81 44.54
CA THR A 320 -43.49 53.21 44.19
C THR A 320 -43.05 54.18 45.30
N GLU A 321 -42.96 55.47 44.94
CA GLU A 321 -42.81 56.69 45.76
C GLU A 321 -41.36 57.14 46.10
N THR A 322 -40.93 58.41 46.08
CA THR A 322 -41.52 59.72 45.76
C THR A 322 -40.38 60.77 45.65
N THR A 323 -40.49 61.69 44.68
CA THR A 323 -40.01 63.10 44.59
C THR A 323 -38.78 63.60 45.39
N SER A 324 -37.75 64.09 44.67
CA SER A 324 -37.20 65.48 44.78
C SER A 324 -35.86 65.67 44.04
N MET A 325 -35.79 66.66 43.14
CA MET A 325 -34.58 67.39 42.71
C MET A 325 -34.17 68.44 43.78
N PRO A 326 -33.14 69.31 43.62
CA PRO A 326 -31.93 69.29 42.76
C PRO A 326 -30.62 69.59 43.54
N ALA A 327 -29.44 69.49 42.89
CA ALA A 327 -28.35 70.46 43.07
C ALA A 327 -27.26 70.31 42.00
N THR A 328 -27.09 71.38 41.24
CA THR A 328 -25.87 71.86 40.56
C THR A 328 -24.58 71.61 41.35
N ASN A 329 -23.51 71.17 40.67
CA ASN A 329 -22.31 72.00 40.60
C ASN A 329 -21.38 71.66 39.43
N THR A 330 -20.98 72.74 38.79
CA THR A 330 -19.90 72.92 37.81
C THR A 330 -18.54 72.63 38.46
N ASP A 331 -17.63 71.94 37.77
CA ASP A 331 -16.27 72.47 37.67
C ASP A 331 -15.55 71.99 36.40
N GLN A 332 -14.92 72.95 35.74
CA GLN A 332 -14.00 72.82 34.62
C GLN A 332 -12.57 72.73 35.16
N SER A 333 -11.61 72.53 34.24
CA SER A 333 -10.17 72.80 34.39
C SER A 333 -9.35 71.60 34.91
N LYS A 334 -8.16 71.29 34.42
CA LYS A 334 -7.25 71.91 33.44
C LYS A 334 -6.07 70.94 33.24
N GLU A 335 -5.40 71.07 32.08
CA GLU A 335 -3.95 70.95 31.83
C GLU A 335 -3.21 69.66 32.26
N SER A 336 -2.73 68.89 31.29
CA SER A 336 -1.38 69.00 30.70
C SER A 336 -0.28 68.46 31.62
N SER A 337 0.19 67.24 31.28
CA SER A 337 1.61 66.93 31.08
C SER A 337 1.75 65.62 30.32
#